data_AF-A0A7D9H7P2-F1
#
_entry.id   AF-A0A7D9H7P2-F1
#
_cell.length_a   1.000
_cell.length_b   1.000
_cell.length_c   1.000
_cell.angle_alpha   90.00
_cell.angle_beta   90.00
_cell.angle_gamma   90.00
#
_symmetry.space_group_name_H-M   'P 1'
#
loop_
_entity.id
_entity.type
_entity.pdbx_description
1 polymer ?
#
loop_
_entity_poly.entity_id
_entity_poly.type
_entity_poly.pdbx_seq_one_letter_code
_entity_poly.pdbx_strand_id
1 'polypeptide(L)'
;MRKTILIALLVALVPGIRAVLAQDDDPPGEWTEERIETAVNKVRAGRDLTPDHWPGGARVAVLLSFDVDNETIWLRNGDTNVGGLSQGQYGARVGLGRILRLLDEHDISATFFGPAISFSLAPEMIAAIQASGRHEIGVHGWIHERNAVLPRDDEERLLKMAIERMTELIGQRPVGYRAPSWNFSDNTLELLIELGFLYDSSLMADDRPYELNAHGEPTGFVALPVDWILDDAPLMNPLGDRYSSPRE
;
A
#
# COMPACT_ATOMS: atom_id res chain seq x y z
N MET A 1 7.36 11.46 67.24
CA MET A 1 8.15 11.52 65.99
C MET A 1 7.42 10.72 64.91
N ARG A 2 6.78 11.40 63.96
CA ARG A 2 6.03 10.80 62.85
C ARG A 2 7.01 10.19 61.85
N LYS A 3 6.85 8.92 61.49
CA LYS A 3 7.56 8.28 60.38
C LYS A 3 6.69 8.39 59.12
N THR A 4 7.12 9.23 58.19
CA THR A 4 6.54 9.39 56.87
C THR A 4 6.84 8.14 56.04
N ILE A 5 5.81 7.42 55.60
CA ILE A 5 5.93 6.32 54.63
C ILE A 5 5.87 6.97 53.25
N LEU A 6 6.99 6.96 52.54
CA LEU A 6 7.06 7.39 51.15
C LEU A 6 6.74 6.16 50.29
N ILE A 7 5.54 6.14 49.69
CA ILE A 7 5.16 5.16 48.68
C ILE A 7 5.83 5.60 47.38
N ALA A 8 6.84 4.86 46.93
CA ALA A 8 7.41 5.02 45.60
C ALA A 8 6.43 4.39 44.58
N LEU A 9 5.78 5.26 43.80
CA LEU A 9 4.95 4.87 42.67
C LEU A 9 5.89 4.43 41.53
N LEU A 10 5.99 3.12 41.29
CA LEU A 10 6.72 2.59 40.14
C LEU A 10 5.81 2.74 38.90
N VAL A 11 6.02 3.80 38.12
CA VAL A 11 5.42 3.91 36.78
C VAL A 11 6.18 2.97 35.87
N ALA A 12 5.59 1.80 35.58
CA ALA A 12 6.09 0.92 34.54
C ALA A 12 5.86 1.61 33.19
N LEU A 13 6.94 2.09 32.57
CA LEU A 13 6.93 2.51 31.17
C LEU A 13 6.68 1.26 30.32
N VAL A 14 5.54 1.20 29.64
CA VAL A 14 5.33 0.25 28.55
C VAL A 14 6.20 0.72 27.38
N PRO A 15 7.17 -0.06 26.88
CA PRO A 15 7.92 0.35 25.70
C PRO A 15 6.98 0.24 24.50
N GLY A 16 6.61 1.38 23.93
CA GLY A 16 6.02 1.42 22.60
C GLY A 16 7.02 0.84 21.61
N ILE A 17 6.57 -0.14 20.82
CA ILE A 17 7.33 -0.70 19.71
C ILE A 17 7.53 0.42 18.69
N ARG A 18 8.66 1.12 18.75
CA ARG A 18 9.20 1.80 17.58
C ARG A 18 9.69 0.69 16.66
N ALA A 19 8.95 0.42 15.59
CA ALA A 19 9.52 -0.25 14.44
C ALA A 19 10.57 0.71 13.88
N VAL A 20 11.82 0.52 14.31
CA VAL A 20 12.98 1.18 13.74
C VAL A 20 13.09 0.61 12.34
N LEU A 21 12.75 1.39 11.31
CA LEU A 21 13.35 1.20 9.99
C LEU A 21 14.83 1.06 10.26
N ALA A 22 15.50 0.02 9.75
CA ALA A 22 16.94 -0.16 9.94
C ALA A 22 17.66 1.12 9.49
N GLN A 23 17.90 2.01 10.45
CA GLN A 23 18.71 3.19 10.26
C GLN A 23 20.11 2.68 10.51
N ASP A 24 20.90 2.68 9.45
CA ASP A 24 22.33 2.58 9.63
C ASP A 24 22.75 3.76 10.50
N ASP A 25 23.37 3.47 11.65
CA ASP A 25 23.81 4.45 12.65
C ASP A 25 24.97 5.32 12.15
N ASP A 26 25.44 5.10 10.92
CA ASP A 26 26.57 5.80 10.36
C ASP A 26 26.21 7.27 10.08
N PRO A 27 27.03 8.22 10.57
CA PRO A 27 26.76 9.63 10.38
C PRO A 27 26.87 10.04 8.90
N PRO A 28 26.20 11.14 8.50
CA PRO A 28 26.29 11.66 7.14
C PRO A 28 27.75 11.86 6.69
N GLY A 29 28.13 11.24 5.58
CA GLY A 29 29.47 11.34 4.99
C GLY A 29 30.39 10.13 5.22
N GLU A 30 29.97 9.14 6.00
CA GLU A 30 30.76 7.91 6.22
C GLU A 30 30.47 6.78 5.22
N TRP A 31 29.47 6.94 4.36
CA TRP A 31 29.17 5.93 3.35
C TRP A 31 30.13 6.03 2.17
N THR A 32 30.72 4.89 1.80
CA THR A 32 31.49 4.78 0.56
C THR A 32 30.57 4.93 -0.65
N GLU A 33 31.12 5.34 -1.80
CA GLU A 33 30.36 5.41 -3.06
C GLU A 33 29.74 4.06 -3.41
N GLU A 34 30.48 2.96 -3.26
CA GLU A 34 29.99 1.58 -3.47
C GLU A 34 28.77 1.26 -2.60
N ARG A 35 28.76 1.69 -1.35
CA ARG A 35 27.62 1.48 -0.44
C ARG A 35 26.41 2.30 -0.89
N ILE A 36 26.62 3.56 -1.25
CA ILE A 36 25.57 4.43 -1.77
C ILE A 36 24.96 3.79 -3.02
N GLU A 37 25.79 3.39 -3.98
CA GLU A 37 25.38 2.72 -5.22
C GLU A 37 24.59 1.45 -4.93
N THR A 38 25.08 0.60 -4.02
CA THR A 38 24.36 -0.61 -3.61
C THR A 38 22.99 -0.27 -3.03
N ALA A 39 22.89 0.72 -2.14
CA ALA A 39 21.64 1.09 -1.49
C ALA A 39 20.61 1.66 -2.48
N VAL A 40 21.02 2.56 -3.38
CA VAL A 40 20.10 3.20 -4.35
C VAL A 40 19.70 2.27 -5.49
N ASN A 41 20.46 1.21 -5.74
CA ASN A 41 20.20 0.27 -6.83
C ASN A 41 19.42 -0.97 -6.39
N LYS A 42 19.06 -1.12 -5.11
CA LYS A 42 18.18 -2.20 -4.64
C LYS A 42 16.91 -2.30 -5.50
N VAL A 43 16.20 -1.19 -5.64
CA VAL A 43 15.09 -1.01 -6.58
C VAL A 43 15.15 0.39 -7.18
N ARG A 44 15.12 0.49 -8.51
CA ARG A 44 15.22 1.78 -9.21
C ARG A 44 14.40 1.81 -10.49
N ALA A 45 14.04 3.01 -10.94
CA ALA A 45 13.51 3.20 -12.29
C ALA A 45 14.55 2.80 -13.35
N GLY A 46 14.10 1.93 -14.26
CA GLY A 46 14.81 1.50 -15.45
C GLY A 46 14.30 2.22 -16.69
N ARG A 47 14.01 1.47 -17.77
CA ARG A 47 13.59 2.06 -19.05
C ARG A 47 12.19 2.68 -18.95
N ASP A 48 12.00 3.76 -19.70
CA ASP A 48 10.67 4.31 -20.01
C ASP A 48 9.87 3.27 -20.84
N LEU A 49 8.64 2.99 -20.41
CA LEU A 49 7.71 2.08 -21.09
C LEU A 49 6.55 2.84 -21.76
N THR A 50 6.64 4.16 -21.85
CA THR A 50 5.66 5.00 -22.54
C THR A 50 5.57 4.60 -24.01
N PRO A 51 4.38 4.29 -24.53
CA PRO A 51 4.22 4.01 -25.95
C PRO A 51 4.42 5.29 -26.78
N ASP A 52 4.85 5.13 -28.03
CA ASP A 52 4.96 6.26 -28.99
C ASP A 52 3.64 7.05 -29.12
N HIS A 53 2.51 6.37 -28.94
CA HIS A 53 1.17 6.95 -28.92
C HIS A 53 0.26 6.12 -28.00
N TRP A 54 -0.52 6.81 -27.17
CA TRP A 54 -1.57 6.15 -26.40
C TRP A 54 -2.70 5.68 -27.33
N PRO A 55 -3.43 4.61 -26.96
CA PRO A 55 -4.55 4.11 -27.73
C PRO A 55 -5.56 5.20 -28.11
N GLY A 56 -6.16 5.09 -29.29
CA GLY A 56 -7.15 6.05 -29.79
C GLY A 56 -6.61 7.45 -30.09
N GLY A 57 -5.29 7.62 -30.15
CA GLY A 57 -4.67 8.94 -30.36
C GLY A 57 -4.73 9.84 -29.12
N ALA A 58 -4.94 9.25 -27.94
CA ALA A 58 -4.95 9.99 -26.69
C ALA A 58 -3.57 10.64 -26.43
N ARG A 59 -3.59 11.79 -25.76
CA ARG A 59 -2.37 12.53 -25.39
C ARG A 59 -1.84 12.16 -24.02
N VAL A 60 -2.68 11.55 -23.20
CA VAL A 60 -2.42 11.18 -21.81
C VAL A 60 -3.25 9.95 -21.46
N ALA A 61 -2.71 9.08 -20.62
CA ALA A 61 -3.46 8.05 -19.93
C ALA A 61 -3.79 8.55 -18.52
N VAL A 62 -5.05 8.38 -18.09
CA VAL A 62 -5.49 8.72 -16.74
C VAL A 62 -5.95 7.43 -16.08
N LEU A 63 -5.31 7.08 -14.96
CA LEU A 63 -5.71 5.96 -14.11
C LEU A 63 -6.42 6.52 -12.88
N LEU A 64 -7.73 6.29 -12.76
CA LEU A 64 -8.41 6.46 -11.49
C LEU A 64 -8.27 5.15 -10.71
N SER A 65 -7.71 5.25 -9.51
CA SER A 65 -7.60 4.11 -8.60
C SER A 65 -8.09 4.48 -7.20
N PHE A 66 -8.63 3.50 -6.49
CA PHE A 66 -9.18 3.68 -5.16
C PHE A 66 -8.64 2.60 -4.22
N ASP A 67 -8.14 3.03 -3.07
CA ASP A 67 -7.63 2.13 -2.03
C ASP A 67 -8.78 1.85 -1.03
N VAL A 68 -9.22 0.59 -0.97
CA VAL A 68 -10.38 0.12 -0.21
C VAL A 68 -9.94 -0.39 1.15
N ASP A 69 -9.28 0.48 1.93
CA ASP A 69 -8.62 0.09 3.19
C ASP A 69 -9.60 -0.21 4.32
N ASN A 70 -10.65 0.61 4.43
CA ASN A 70 -11.68 0.53 5.47
C ASN A 70 -11.08 0.34 6.88
N GLU A 71 -11.50 -0.70 7.62
CA GLU A 71 -11.09 -0.96 9.00
C GLU A 71 -9.60 -1.34 9.14
N THR A 72 -8.93 -1.74 8.05
CA THR A 72 -7.59 -2.33 8.12
C THR A 72 -6.50 -1.35 8.55
N ILE A 73 -6.70 -0.03 8.36
CA ILE A 73 -5.81 1.02 8.85
C ILE A 73 -5.60 0.96 10.37
N TRP A 74 -6.65 0.59 11.12
CA TRP A 74 -6.61 0.38 12.56
C TRP A 74 -6.17 -1.04 12.92
N LEU A 75 -6.77 -2.04 12.25
CA LEU A 75 -6.54 -3.46 12.56
C LEU A 75 -5.09 -3.89 12.36
N ARG A 76 -4.36 -3.30 11.39
CA ARG A 76 -2.92 -3.58 11.18
C ARG A 76 -2.06 -3.33 12.41
N ASN A 77 -2.50 -2.44 13.30
CA ASN A 77 -1.81 -2.08 14.54
C ASN A 77 -2.43 -2.75 15.78
N GLY A 78 -3.41 -3.64 15.59
CA GLY A 78 -4.18 -4.23 16.69
C GLY A 78 -5.15 -3.27 17.37
N ASP A 79 -5.42 -2.11 16.75
CA ASP A 79 -6.41 -1.18 17.28
C ASP A 79 -7.83 -1.68 16.96
N THR A 80 -8.60 -1.88 18.03
CA THR A 80 -9.97 -2.40 17.99
C THR A 80 -10.98 -1.37 18.53
N ASN A 81 -10.60 -0.09 18.56
CA ASN A 81 -11.48 0.99 18.98
C ASN A 81 -12.76 1.03 18.13
N VAL A 82 -13.91 0.93 18.80
CA VAL A 82 -15.23 0.89 18.14
C VAL A 82 -15.49 2.11 17.26
N GLY A 83 -15.01 3.29 17.65
CA GLY A 83 -15.16 4.51 16.86
C GLY A 83 -14.38 4.47 15.56
N GLY A 84 -13.09 4.12 15.62
CA GLY A 84 -12.24 3.98 14.43
C GLY A 84 -12.74 2.88 13.48
N LEU A 85 -13.08 1.70 14.01
CA LEU A 85 -13.65 0.62 13.20
C LEU A 85 -15.00 1.02 12.57
N SER A 86 -15.86 1.74 13.30
CA SER A 86 -17.11 2.26 12.74
C SER A 86 -16.87 3.30 11.64
N GLN A 87 -15.80 4.10 11.72
CA GLN A 87 -15.42 5.04 10.67
C GLN A 87 -14.95 4.28 9.42
N GLY A 88 -14.11 3.25 9.59
CA GLY A 88 -13.66 2.38 8.48
C GLY A 88 -14.82 1.74 7.71
N GLN A 89 -15.87 1.30 8.43
CA GLN A 89 -17.07 0.71 7.82
C GLN A 89 -17.78 1.64 6.82
N TYR A 90 -17.57 2.96 6.92
CA TYR A 90 -18.19 3.93 6.02
C TYR A 90 -17.80 3.71 4.55
N GLY A 91 -16.55 3.32 4.28
CA GLY A 91 -16.07 3.07 2.94
C GLY A 91 -16.89 1.96 2.26
N ALA A 92 -17.01 0.81 2.91
CA ALA A 92 -17.83 -0.31 2.45
C ALA A 92 -19.33 0.04 2.35
N ARG A 93 -19.89 0.65 3.40
CA ARG A 93 -21.35 0.87 3.52
C ARG A 93 -21.88 1.99 2.64
N VAL A 94 -21.08 3.03 2.39
CA VAL A 94 -21.55 4.30 1.79
C VAL A 94 -20.60 4.82 0.72
N GLY A 95 -19.30 4.89 1.01
CA GLY A 95 -18.28 5.53 0.16
C GLY A 95 -18.16 4.86 -1.21
N LEU A 96 -17.89 3.56 -1.22
CA LEU A 96 -17.67 2.77 -2.44
C LEU A 96 -18.86 2.90 -3.39
N GLY A 97 -20.09 2.73 -2.89
CA GLY A 97 -21.28 2.83 -3.72
C GLY A 97 -21.48 4.22 -4.35
N ARG A 98 -21.03 5.30 -3.71
CA ARG A 98 -21.07 6.65 -4.32
C ARG A 98 -20.04 6.78 -5.43
N ILE A 99 -18.82 6.28 -5.21
CA ILE A 99 -17.75 6.29 -6.21
C ILE A 99 -18.19 5.49 -7.43
N LEU A 100 -18.65 4.26 -7.25
CA LEU A 100 -19.10 3.41 -8.36
C LEU A 100 -20.21 4.06 -9.19
N ARG A 101 -21.22 4.69 -8.54
CA ARG A 101 -22.28 5.40 -9.27
C ARG A 101 -21.74 6.55 -10.13
N LEU A 102 -20.76 7.30 -9.62
CA LEU A 102 -20.15 8.40 -10.38
C LEU A 102 -19.33 7.88 -11.57
N LEU A 103 -18.56 6.80 -11.36
CA LEU A 103 -17.81 6.16 -12.44
C LEU A 103 -18.75 5.61 -13.52
N ASP A 104 -19.86 4.98 -13.13
CA ASP A 104 -20.86 4.45 -14.05
C ASP A 104 -21.60 5.58 -14.81
N GLU A 105 -21.91 6.71 -14.18
CA GLU A 105 -22.52 7.88 -14.83
C GLU A 105 -21.65 8.42 -15.97
N HIS A 106 -20.34 8.26 -15.88
CA HIS A 106 -19.37 8.75 -16.85
C HIS A 106 -18.70 7.66 -17.69
N ASP A 107 -19.13 6.40 -17.56
CA ASP A 107 -18.52 5.24 -18.22
C ASP A 107 -16.99 5.14 -18.02
N ILE A 108 -16.50 5.47 -16.81
CA ILE A 108 -15.08 5.47 -16.47
C ILE A 108 -14.67 4.14 -15.83
N SER A 109 -13.68 3.46 -16.42
CA SER A 109 -13.00 2.33 -15.79
C SER A 109 -12.04 2.79 -14.69
N ALA A 110 -11.84 1.96 -13.67
CA ALA A 110 -10.98 2.25 -12.53
C ALA A 110 -10.41 0.96 -11.93
N THR A 111 -9.34 1.08 -11.15
CA THR A 111 -8.75 -0.04 -10.40
C THR A 111 -8.97 0.16 -8.90
N PHE A 112 -9.47 -0.87 -8.22
CA PHE A 112 -9.69 -0.87 -6.78
C PHE A 112 -8.63 -1.75 -6.12
N PHE A 113 -7.67 -1.15 -5.44
CA PHE A 113 -6.71 -1.88 -4.62
C PHE A 113 -7.33 -2.07 -3.24
N GLY A 114 -7.25 -3.25 -2.67
CA GLY A 114 -7.72 -3.42 -1.29
C GLY A 114 -7.07 -4.57 -0.57
N PRO A 115 -6.90 -4.45 0.76
CA PRO A 115 -6.41 -5.57 1.55
C PRO A 115 -7.40 -6.72 1.52
N ALA A 116 -6.90 -7.96 1.49
CA ALA A 116 -7.75 -9.14 1.45
C ALA A 116 -8.73 -9.21 2.64
N ILE A 117 -8.33 -8.71 3.82
CA ILE A 117 -9.20 -8.60 4.99
C ILE A 117 -10.34 -7.59 4.79
N SER A 118 -10.08 -6.44 4.17
CA SER A 118 -11.12 -5.44 3.90
C SER A 118 -12.26 -6.03 3.06
N PHE A 119 -11.91 -6.70 1.95
CA PHE A 119 -12.89 -7.40 1.13
C PHE A 119 -13.50 -8.64 1.80
N SER A 120 -12.79 -9.29 2.73
CA SER A 120 -13.35 -10.40 3.50
C SER A 120 -14.39 -9.96 4.53
N LEU A 121 -14.26 -8.75 5.09
CA LEU A 121 -15.21 -8.18 6.05
C LEU A 121 -16.50 -7.69 5.37
N ALA A 122 -16.38 -7.19 4.13
CA ALA A 122 -17.52 -6.72 3.32
C ALA A 122 -17.46 -7.28 1.89
N PRO A 123 -17.69 -8.60 1.70
CA PRO A 123 -17.57 -9.26 0.39
C PRO A 123 -18.55 -8.72 -0.66
N GLU A 124 -19.64 -8.07 -0.26
CA GLU A 124 -20.56 -7.37 -1.16
C GLU A 124 -19.88 -6.25 -1.97
N MET A 125 -18.76 -5.71 -1.49
CA MET A 125 -17.97 -4.71 -2.22
C MET A 125 -17.43 -5.29 -3.54
N ILE A 126 -16.97 -6.54 -3.53
CA ILE A 126 -16.45 -7.21 -4.73
C ILE A 126 -17.54 -7.30 -5.80
N ALA A 127 -18.73 -7.78 -5.40
CA ALA A 127 -19.88 -7.86 -6.30
C ALA A 127 -20.28 -6.49 -6.86
N ALA A 128 -20.23 -5.44 -6.03
CA ALA A 128 -20.52 -4.08 -6.48
C ALA A 128 -19.48 -3.56 -7.49
N ILE A 129 -18.19 -3.79 -7.24
CA ILE A 129 -17.10 -3.38 -8.15
C ILE A 129 -17.18 -4.17 -9.48
N GLN A 130 -17.50 -5.46 -9.44
CA GLN A 130 -17.59 -6.28 -10.64
C GLN A 130 -18.88 -6.06 -11.45
N ALA A 131 -19.90 -5.41 -10.89
CA ALA A 131 -21.22 -5.28 -11.50
C ALA A 131 -21.20 -4.62 -12.90
N SER A 132 -20.31 -3.65 -13.12
CA SER A 132 -20.18 -2.97 -14.42
C SER A 132 -19.33 -3.75 -15.43
N GLY A 133 -18.53 -4.73 -14.96
CA GLY A 133 -17.56 -5.47 -15.76
C GLY A 133 -16.36 -4.65 -16.26
N ARG A 134 -16.21 -3.39 -15.82
CA ARG A 134 -15.18 -2.45 -16.29
C ARG A 134 -14.02 -2.21 -15.34
N HIS A 135 -14.21 -2.56 -14.06
CA HIS A 135 -13.25 -2.26 -13.00
C HIS A 135 -12.30 -3.43 -12.77
N GLU A 136 -11.06 -3.10 -12.44
CA GLU A 136 -10.05 -4.06 -11.98
C GLU A 136 -10.02 -4.07 -10.44
N ILE A 137 -9.68 -5.22 -9.85
CA ILE A 137 -9.40 -5.34 -8.41
C ILE A 137 -7.95 -5.83 -8.24
N GLY A 138 -7.14 -5.03 -7.54
CA GLY A 138 -5.73 -5.29 -7.26
C GLY A 138 -5.48 -5.65 -5.79
N VAL A 139 -4.31 -6.24 -5.51
CA VAL A 139 -3.90 -6.63 -4.15
C VAL A 139 -3.28 -5.43 -3.44
N HIS A 140 -3.73 -5.18 -2.20
CA HIS A 140 -3.16 -4.17 -1.30
C HIS A 140 -2.77 -4.78 0.05
N GLY A 141 -2.01 -5.88 0.00
CA GLY A 141 -1.61 -6.66 1.17
C GLY A 141 -2.73 -7.53 1.76
N TRP A 142 -2.44 -8.14 2.90
CA TRP A 142 -3.40 -8.97 3.64
C TRP A 142 -4.33 -8.11 4.50
N ILE A 143 -3.74 -7.30 5.38
CA ILE A 143 -4.44 -6.50 6.39
C ILE A 143 -3.91 -5.05 6.42
N HIS A 144 -3.29 -4.60 5.31
CA HIS A 144 -2.63 -3.31 5.23
C HIS A 144 -1.39 -3.21 6.14
N GLU A 145 -0.61 -4.29 6.22
CA GLU A 145 0.63 -4.43 6.97
C GLU A 145 1.72 -3.40 6.57
N ARG A 146 2.72 -3.16 7.45
CA ARG A 146 3.83 -2.24 7.16
C ARG A 146 4.99 -2.99 6.48
N ASN A 147 4.94 -3.13 5.16
CA ASN A 147 5.89 -3.96 4.39
C ASN A 147 7.37 -3.68 4.67
N ALA A 148 7.82 -2.41 4.71
CA ALA A 148 9.25 -2.09 4.89
C ALA A 148 9.88 -2.53 6.23
N VAL A 149 9.10 -3.00 7.21
CA VAL A 149 9.61 -3.53 8.49
C VAL A 149 9.35 -5.03 8.65
N LEU A 150 8.79 -5.68 7.63
CA LEU A 150 8.55 -7.13 7.67
C LEU A 150 9.80 -7.91 7.26
N PRO A 151 10.10 -9.03 7.95
CA PRO A 151 10.97 -10.07 7.39
C PRO A 151 10.41 -10.57 6.05
N ARG A 152 11.30 -10.90 5.11
CA ARG A 152 10.92 -11.43 3.78
C ARG A 152 9.91 -12.57 3.84
N ASP A 153 10.14 -13.56 4.72
CA ASP A 153 9.27 -14.73 4.84
C ASP A 153 7.85 -14.38 5.32
N ASP A 154 7.72 -13.35 6.16
CA ASP A 154 6.42 -12.86 6.62
C ASP A 154 5.70 -12.08 5.53
N GLU A 155 6.41 -11.23 4.79
CA GLU A 155 5.87 -10.52 3.63
C GLU A 155 5.39 -11.51 2.55
N GLU A 156 6.21 -12.51 2.22
CA GLU A 156 5.86 -13.57 1.28
C GLU A 156 4.61 -14.34 1.73
N ARG A 157 4.54 -14.72 3.00
CA ARG A 157 3.39 -15.43 3.58
C ARG A 157 2.12 -14.59 3.48
N LEU A 158 2.17 -13.31 3.87
CA LEU A 158 1.03 -12.42 3.83
C LEU A 158 0.55 -12.15 2.39
N LEU A 159 1.48 -11.96 1.44
CA LEU A 159 1.15 -11.83 0.02
C LEU A 159 0.47 -13.08 -0.52
N LYS A 160 0.99 -14.28 -0.22
CA LYS A 160 0.37 -15.56 -0.63
C LYS A 160 -1.04 -15.72 -0.07
N MET A 161 -1.24 -15.40 1.21
CA MET A 161 -2.57 -15.41 1.84
C MET A 161 -3.53 -14.41 1.16
N ALA A 162 -3.05 -13.20 0.86
CA ALA A 162 -3.86 -12.18 0.19
C ALA A 162 -4.27 -12.63 -1.21
N ILE A 163 -3.33 -13.15 -1.99
CA ILE A 163 -3.57 -13.69 -3.34
C ILE A 163 -4.60 -14.80 -3.32
N GLU A 164 -4.44 -15.80 -2.45
CA GLU A 164 -5.35 -16.94 -2.34
C GLU A 164 -6.77 -16.44 -2.03
N ARG A 165 -6.90 -15.63 -0.96
CA ARG A 165 -8.18 -15.12 -0.52
C ARG A 165 -8.86 -14.23 -1.55
N MET A 166 -8.09 -13.34 -2.19
CA MET A 166 -8.61 -12.46 -3.23
C MET A 166 -9.04 -13.25 -4.46
N THR A 167 -8.29 -14.29 -4.85
CA THR A 167 -8.66 -15.17 -5.96
C THR A 167 -9.99 -15.87 -5.70
N GLU A 168 -10.21 -16.36 -4.47
CA GLU A 168 -11.51 -16.94 -4.07
C GLU A 168 -12.66 -15.93 -4.16
N LEU A 169 -12.45 -14.71 -3.66
CA LEU A 169 -13.49 -13.68 -3.59
C LEU A 169 -13.84 -13.09 -4.96
N ILE A 170 -12.82 -12.85 -5.80
CA ILE A 170 -12.95 -12.19 -7.11
C ILE A 170 -13.32 -13.22 -8.20
N GLY A 171 -12.99 -14.49 -7.99
CA GLY A 171 -13.17 -15.57 -8.99
C GLY A 171 -12.05 -15.64 -10.04
N GLN A 172 -11.07 -14.73 -9.99
CA GLN A 172 -9.87 -14.72 -10.81
C GLN A 172 -8.68 -14.17 -10.01
N ARG A 173 -7.47 -14.57 -10.38
CA ARG A 173 -6.25 -14.10 -9.73
C ARG A 173 -6.01 -12.62 -10.06
N PRO A 174 -5.85 -11.73 -9.07
CA PRO A 174 -5.41 -10.35 -9.29
C PRO A 174 -4.02 -10.29 -9.94
N VAL A 175 -3.80 -9.30 -10.79
CA VAL A 175 -2.51 -9.11 -11.50
C VAL A 175 -1.78 -7.83 -11.11
N GLY A 176 -2.48 -6.88 -10.50
CA GLY A 176 -1.92 -5.64 -9.97
C GLY A 176 -1.63 -5.70 -8.48
N TYR A 177 -0.55 -5.05 -8.07
CA TYR A 177 -0.19 -4.86 -6.66
C TYR A 177 0.04 -3.38 -6.34
N ARG A 178 -0.33 -3.01 -5.12
CA ARG A 178 0.07 -1.75 -4.49
C ARG A 178 0.48 -2.05 -3.05
N ALA A 179 1.63 -1.59 -2.62
CA ALA A 179 2.11 -1.76 -1.25
C ALA A 179 1.24 -0.92 -0.30
N PRO A 180 0.73 -1.49 0.81
CA PRO A 180 0.10 -0.74 1.89
C PRO A 180 0.90 0.50 2.30
N SER A 181 0.24 1.66 2.40
CA SER A 181 0.89 2.95 2.70
C SER A 181 2.04 3.33 1.75
N TRP A 182 2.07 2.74 0.55
CA TRP A 182 3.19 2.78 -0.40
C TRP A 182 4.55 2.43 0.25
N ASN A 183 4.51 1.57 1.27
CA ASN A 183 5.66 1.24 2.08
C ASN A 183 6.46 0.09 1.48
N PHE A 184 6.93 0.27 0.25
CA PHE A 184 7.67 -0.74 -0.52
C PHE A 184 8.94 -1.19 0.24
N SER A 185 9.10 -2.50 0.43
CA SER A 185 10.24 -3.09 1.15
C SER A 185 11.39 -3.43 0.21
N ASP A 186 12.56 -3.74 0.77
CA ASP A 186 13.71 -4.28 0.02
C ASP A 186 13.39 -5.62 -0.67
N ASN A 187 12.37 -6.34 -0.21
CA ASN A 187 12.00 -7.67 -0.71
C ASN A 187 10.82 -7.64 -1.68
N THR A 188 10.00 -6.56 -1.66
CA THR A 188 8.71 -6.53 -2.34
C THR A 188 8.86 -6.82 -3.83
N LEU A 189 9.80 -6.18 -4.54
CA LEU A 189 9.96 -6.37 -5.99
C LEU A 189 10.22 -7.84 -6.37
N GLU A 190 11.19 -8.47 -5.72
CA GLU A 190 11.53 -9.88 -5.98
C GLU A 190 10.32 -10.79 -5.72
N LEU A 191 9.61 -10.56 -4.60
CA LEU A 191 8.40 -11.32 -4.27
C LEU A 191 7.28 -11.11 -5.31
N LEU A 192 7.08 -9.90 -5.82
CA LEU A 192 6.06 -9.65 -6.84
C LEU A 192 6.36 -10.37 -8.16
N ILE A 193 7.63 -10.41 -8.55
CA ILE A 193 8.10 -11.16 -9.74
C ILE A 193 7.93 -12.67 -9.51
N GLU A 194 8.41 -13.20 -8.38
CA GLU A 194 8.28 -14.62 -8.02
C GLU A 194 6.83 -15.09 -7.97
N LEU A 195 5.93 -14.23 -7.49
CA LEU A 195 4.50 -14.50 -7.39
C LEU A 195 3.73 -14.18 -8.70
N GLY A 196 4.41 -13.71 -9.74
CA GLY A 196 3.82 -13.52 -11.06
C GLY A 196 2.78 -12.40 -11.14
N PHE A 197 2.99 -11.30 -10.42
CA PHE A 197 2.25 -10.06 -10.67
C PHE A 197 2.67 -9.45 -12.03
N LEU A 198 1.78 -8.63 -12.60
CA LEU A 198 2.04 -7.93 -13.86
C LEU A 198 2.65 -6.55 -13.64
N TYR A 199 2.22 -5.85 -12.58
CA TYR A 199 2.67 -4.51 -12.29
C TYR A 199 2.58 -4.17 -10.79
N ASP A 200 3.36 -3.17 -10.39
CA ASP A 200 3.28 -2.45 -9.12
C ASP A 200 2.76 -1.02 -9.35
N SER A 201 2.05 -0.46 -8.37
CA SER A 201 1.67 0.96 -8.35
C SER A 201 1.94 1.61 -6.99
N SER A 202 3.19 1.56 -6.54
CA SER A 202 3.63 2.06 -5.22
C SER A 202 4.78 3.06 -5.27
N LEU A 203 5.58 3.03 -6.34
CA LEU A 203 6.79 3.84 -6.46
C LEU A 203 6.53 5.16 -7.21
N MET A 204 7.42 6.14 -7.03
CA MET A 204 7.18 7.55 -7.41
C MET A 204 8.28 8.13 -8.31
N ALA A 205 8.96 7.29 -9.08
CA ALA A 205 10.18 7.70 -9.76
C ALA A 205 9.93 8.45 -11.08
N ASP A 206 8.69 8.50 -11.58
CA ASP A 206 8.35 9.08 -12.87
C ASP A 206 6.86 9.50 -12.93
N ASP A 207 6.46 10.24 -13.96
CA ASP A 207 5.06 10.55 -14.31
C ASP A 207 4.45 9.45 -15.21
N ARG A 208 5.27 8.58 -15.79
CA ARG A 208 4.89 7.61 -16.82
C ARG A 208 5.27 6.19 -16.45
N PRO A 209 4.66 5.15 -17.05
CA PRO A 209 5.05 3.77 -16.80
C PRO A 209 6.52 3.51 -17.13
N TYR A 210 7.20 2.76 -16.27
CA TYR A 210 8.59 2.39 -16.45
C TYR A 210 8.85 0.95 -15.98
N GLU A 211 9.95 0.37 -16.43
CA GLU A 211 10.43 -0.92 -15.95
C GLU A 211 11.19 -0.74 -14.65
N LEU A 212 11.01 -1.63 -13.68
CA LEU A 212 11.83 -1.66 -12.47
C LEU A 212 13.13 -2.41 -12.70
N ASN A 213 14.21 -1.85 -12.18
CA ASN A 213 15.49 -2.53 -12.03
C ASN A 213 15.62 -3.06 -10.61
N ALA A 214 16.22 -4.24 -10.46
CA ALA A 214 16.62 -4.83 -9.20
C ALA A 214 18.14 -5.00 -9.19
N HIS A 215 18.80 -4.51 -8.14
CA HIS A 215 20.27 -4.54 -7.99
C HIS A 215 21.02 -4.01 -9.23
N GLY A 216 20.47 -2.97 -9.87
CA GLY A 216 21.03 -2.35 -11.07
C GLY A 216 20.66 -3.01 -12.41
N GLU A 217 19.99 -4.16 -12.39
CA GLU A 217 19.65 -4.93 -13.60
C GLU A 217 18.17 -4.84 -13.96
N PRO A 218 17.79 -4.79 -15.25
CA PRO A 218 16.39 -4.77 -15.69
C PRO A 218 15.63 -6.04 -15.31
N THR A 219 14.40 -5.91 -14.81
CA THR A 219 13.59 -7.07 -14.38
C THR A 219 12.47 -7.46 -15.33
N GLY A 220 12.09 -6.61 -16.28
CA GLY A 220 10.85 -6.76 -17.06
C GLY A 220 9.57 -6.35 -16.31
N PHE A 221 9.65 -6.03 -15.02
CA PHE A 221 8.50 -5.74 -14.19
C PHE A 221 8.05 -4.29 -14.32
N VAL A 222 6.74 -4.06 -14.45
CA VAL A 222 6.18 -2.73 -14.73
C VAL A 222 5.87 -1.99 -13.42
N ALA A 223 6.26 -0.72 -13.34
CA ALA A 223 5.76 0.23 -12.36
C ALA A 223 4.80 1.22 -13.03
N LEU A 224 3.64 1.42 -12.42
CA LEU A 224 2.69 2.49 -12.70
C LEU A 224 2.78 3.52 -11.57
N PRO A 225 3.54 4.61 -11.74
CA PRO A 225 3.91 5.46 -10.62
C PRO A 225 2.74 6.18 -9.96
N VAL A 226 2.95 6.54 -8.70
CA VAL A 226 2.04 7.34 -7.86
C VAL A 226 2.74 8.59 -7.35
N ASP A 227 1.98 9.52 -6.78
CA ASP A 227 2.50 10.71 -6.11
C ASP A 227 1.59 11.07 -4.92
N TRP A 228 2.16 11.48 -3.80
CA TRP A 228 1.42 11.87 -2.59
C TRP A 228 0.47 13.05 -2.82
N ILE A 229 0.76 13.95 -3.75
CA ILE A 229 -0.16 15.07 -4.04
C ILE A 229 -1.42 14.62 -4.78
N LEU A 230 -1.39 13.42 -5.38
CA LEU A 230 -2.51 12.81 -6.11
C LEU A 230 -3.31 11.82 -5.24
N ASP A 231 -3.02 11.77 -3.94
CA ASP A 231 -3.72 10.97 -2.94
C ASP A 231 -4.58 11.88 -2.04
N ASP A 232 -5.76 11.39 -1.66
CA ASP A 232 -6.61 12.09 -0.70
C ASP A 232 -6.16 11.89 0.75
N ALA A 233 -5.41 10.82 1.06
CA ALA A 233 -5.01 10.48 2.42
C ALA A 233 -4.21 11.59 3.13
N PRO A 234 -3.19 12.24 2.52
CA PRO A 234 -2.45 13.33 3.16
C PRO A 234 -3.31 14.56 3.49
N LEU A 235 -4.42 14.74 2.77
CA LEU A 235 -5.34 15.87 2.93
C LEU A 235 -6.50 15.56 3.88
N MET A 236 -6.94 14.30 3.90
CA MET A 236 -8.16 13.86 4.57
C MET A 236 -7.91 13.02 5.82
N ASN A 237 -6.63 12.87 6.23
CA ASN A 237 -6.12 12.03 7.33
C ASN A 237 -7.20 11.49 8.29
N PRO A 238 -7.53 10.19 8.21
CA PRO A 238 -8.58 9.59 9.04
C PRO A 238 -8.22 9.56 10.53
N LEU A 239 -6.94 9.76 10.91
CA LEU A 239 -6.45 9.79 12.28
C LEU A 239 -6.46 11.20 12.91
N GLY A 240 -6.82 12.24 12.17
CA GLY A 240 -7.17 13.57 12.71
C GLY A 240 -6.02 14.45 13.21
N ASP A 241 -4.78 13.95 13.25
CA ASP A 241 -3.65 14.67 13.83
C ASP A 241 -2.72 15.27 12.75
N ARG A 242 -3.21 16.33 12.08
CA ARG A 242 -2.46 17.16 11.09
C ARG A 242 -2.03 16.42 9.81
N TYR A 243 -1.42 17.16 8.88
CA TYR A 243 -0.64 16.58 7.77
C TYR A 243 0.43 15.68 8.39
N SER A 244 0.22 14.37 8.33
CA SER A 244 1.20 13.36 8.70
C SER A 244 1.84 12.87 7.42
N SER A 245 3.17 12.78 7.41
CA SER A 245 3.85 12.00 6.38
C SER A 245 3.23 10.60 6.38
N PRO A 246 2.67 10.08 5.27
CA PRO A 246 1.95 8.81 5.27
C PRO A 246 2.83 7.58 5.58
N ARG A 247 4.13 7.80 5.76
CA ARG A 247 5.12 6.81 6.21
C ARG A 247 5.21 6.66 7.74
N GLU A 248 4.56 7.53 8.53
CA GLU A 248 4.52 7.47 10.00
C GLU A 248 3.26 6.73 10.51
#